data_AF-A0A0N0M098-F1
#
_entry.id   AF-A0A0N0M098-F1
#
_cell.length_a   1.000
_cell.length_b   1.000
_cell.length_c   1.000
_cell.angle_alpha   90.00
_cell.angle_beta   90.00
_cell.angle_gamma   90.00
#
_symmetry.space_group_name_H-M   'P 1'
#
loop_
_entity.id
_entity.type
_entity.pdbx_description
1 polymer ?
#
loop_
_entity_poly.entity_id
_entity_poly.type
_entity_poly.pdbx_seq_one_letter_code
_entity_poly.pdbx_strand_id
1 'polypeptide(L)'
;MMNAVKRPWYQGSLNFWFKDLGCASYLIQAILATAACIIFIRVESLSTMMMILAVVCTYCALAWQSIRMQATEWQCLVADYCKHVMFQGKVFIALINLILLCSIALSPSLNNINMLLLANILGLSIWFICRVTSHLFTTCCYLAFTFAIIIPTFFEHLPLWLIPCSLLVLSLILLCKNKLGMPYIWQADALINYRQGLQSGWSPVPSGLLSNYGTAINKQLFPLSYFVGSSLSQYIILLVLFSIIAIVINFFYNIAEHVLFALTLMLLAAVTLCQWAKAQRSQSWELLTTLPIYNGSHAVKVALSNSALKFSLLIGVLCFVSASILLLTHQQWQLLNVASYAIACIAATLTSFVLGNVFKNINVLSVLLCLSCGVSMGTVNVMIEHGDSILKLLLISLYASVLAVLNRFTIKYL
;
A
#
# COMPACT_ATOMS: atom_id res chain seq x y z
N MET A 1 45.39 -6.91 8.21
CA MET A 1 44.17 -7.15 8.99
C MET A 1 43.84 -5.88 9.76
N MET A 2 42.91 -5.06 9.26
CA MET A 2 42.40 -3.92 10.03
C MET A 2 41.52 -4.49 11.16
N ASN A 3 41.78 -4.06 12.40
CA ASN A 3 40.95 -4.38 13.56
C ASN A 3 39.49 -4.03 13.22
N ALA A 4 38.65 -5.05 13.04
CA ALA A 4 37.22 -4.88 12.91
C ALA A 4 36.72 -4.29 14.23
N VAL A 5 36.54 -2.97 14.26
CA VAL A 5 35.88 -2.28 15.37
C VAL A 5 34.56 -3.00 15.61
N LYS A 6 34.41 -3.63 16.79
CA LYS A 6 33.16 -4.29 17.21
C LYS A 6 32.08 -3.23 17.32
N ARG A 7 31.38 -2.97 16.21
CA ARG A 7 30.25 -2.04 16.17
C ARG A 7 29.07 -2.67 16.92
N PRO A 8 28.39 -1.93 17.81
CA PRO A 8 27.20 -2.46 18.46
C PRO A 8 26.14 -2.78 17.41
N TRP A 9 25.41 -3.87 17.62
CA TRP A 9 24.45 -4.40 16.64
C TRP A 9 23.36 -3.39 16.27
N TYR A 10 22.97 -2.49 17.18
CA TYR A 10 21.94 -1.47 16.96
C TYR A 10 22.44 -0.25 16.18
N GLN A 11 23.76 -0.12 15.93
CA GLN A 11 24.29 1.05 15.26
C GLN A 11 23.74 1.16 13.82
N GLY A 12 23.20 2.33 13.50
CA GLY A 12 22.60 2.61 12.19
C GLY A 12 21.19 2.04 11.98
N SER A 13 20.59 1.37 12.97
CA SER A 13 19.25 0.78 12.84
C SER A 13 18.19 1.81 12.44
N LEU A 14 18.20 3.00 13.04
CA LEU A 14 17.28 4.09 12.68
C LEU A 14 17.40 4.48 11.19
N ASN A 15 18.62 4.57 10.67
CA ASN A 15 18.84 4.98 9.28
C ASN A 15 18.45 3.86 8.29
N PHE A 16 18.75 2.61 8.61
CA PHE A 16 18.41 1.50 7.72
C PHE A 16 16.92 1.20 7.73
N TRP A 17 16.29 1.19 8.90
CA TRP A 17 14.94 0.65 9.06
C TRP A 17 13.83 1.70 9.08
N PHE A 18 14.10 2.90 9.62
CA PHE A 18 13.07 3.94 9.78
C PHE A 18 13.21 5.13 8.81
N LYS A 19 14.43 5.40 8.30
CA LYS A 19 14.62 6.43 7.26
C LYS A 19 14.46 5.91 5.84
N ASP A 20 14.67 4.61 5.63
CA ASP A 20 14.33 3.99 4.35
C ASP A 20 12.82 3.83 4.26
N LEU A 21 12.19 4.63 3.39
CA LEU A 21 10.74 4.73 3.26
C LEU A 21 10.06 3.38 3.00
N GLY A 22 10.69 2.50 2.20
CA GLY A 22 10.13 1.18 1.92
C GLY A 22 10.25 0.23 3.12
N CYS A 23 11.29 0.38 3.94
CA CYS A 23 11.42 -0.43 5.15
C CYS A 23 10.45 0.05 6.22
N ALA A 24 10.39 1.37 6.41
CA ALA A 24 9.57 2.03 7.39
C ALA A 24 8.08 1.76 7.15
N SER A 25 7.62 1.76 5.90
CA SER A 25 6.21 1.49 5.56
C SER A 25 5.73 0.14 6.09
N TYR A 26 6.57 -0.90 6.03
CA TYR A 26 6.21 -2.22 6.57
C TYR A 26 6.54 -2.34 8.06
N LEU A 27 7.70 -1.84 8.52
CA LEU A 27 8.10 -2.02 9.92
C LEU A 27 7.20 -1.24 10.89
N ILE A 28 6.79 -0.01 10.53
CA ILE A 28 5.86 0.77 11.35
C ILE A 28 4.51 0.05 11.44
N GLN A 29 4.01 -0.48 10.33
CA GLN A 29 2.78 -1.28 10.34
C GLN A 29 2.93 -2.54 11.19
N ALA A 30 4.08 -3.21 11.15
CA ALA A 30 4.34 -4.37 11.99
C ALA A 30 4.30 -4.03 13.49
N ILE A 31 4.89 -2.90 13.89
CA ILE A 31 4.88 -2.41 15.27
C ILE A 31 3.44 -2.06 15.70
N LEU A 32 2.70 -1.34 14.86
CA LEU A 32 1.30 -0.97 15.14
C LEU A 32 0.40 -2.21 15.23
N ALA A 33 0.53 -3.17 14.32
CA ALA A 33 -0.24 -4.41 14.34
C ALA A 33 0.10 -5.27 15.57
N THR A 34 1.39 -5.31 15.98
CA THR A 34 1.80 -5.98 17.23
C THR A 34 1.16 -5.32 18.45
N ALA A 35 1.16 -3.99 18.51
CA ALA A 35 0.51 -3.25 19.60
C ALA A 35 -1.01 -3.48 19.60
N ALA A 36 -1.65 -3.45 18.42
CA ALA A 36 -3.07 -3.74 18.25
C ALA A 36 -3.42 -5.16 18.70
N CYS A 37 -2.57 -6.16 18.43
CA CYS A 37 -2.77 -7.53 18.89
C CYS A 37 -2.83 -7.63 20.42
N ILE A 38 -2.03 -6.81 21.14
CA ILE A 38 -2.06 -6.75 22.62
C ILE A 38 -3.34 -6.06 23.11
N ILE A 39 -3.75 -4.96 22.46
CA ILE A 39 -4.95 -4.20 22.85
C ILE A 39 -6.22 -5.03 22.64
N PHE A 40 -6.31 -5.72 21.50
CA PHE A 40 -7.48 -6.50 21.09
C PHE A 40 -7.37 -7.98 21.45
N ILE A 41 -6.59 -8.32 22.48
CA ILE A 41 -6.31 -9.71 22.87
C ILE A 41 -7.58 -10.53 23.19
N ARG A 42 -8.67 -9.86 23.60
CA ARG A 42 -9.97 -10.47 23.91
C ARG A 42 -10.87 -10.68 22.69
N VAL A 43 -10.51 -10.14 21.53
CA VAL A 43 -11.26 -10.28 20.28
C VAL A 43 -10.46 -11.18 19.34
N GLU A 44 -10.80 -12.47 19.32
CA GLU A 44 -9.99 -13.50 18.65
C GLU A 44 -9.83 -13.25 17.14
N SER A 45 -10.89 -12.88 16.44
CA SER A 45 -10.84 -12.59 14.99
C SER A 45 -9.94 -11.41 14.64
N LEU A 46 -9.91 -10.38 15.48
CA LEU A 46 -9.11 -9.17 15.23
C LEU A 46 -7.66 -9.38 15.66
N SER A 47 -7.42 -10.06 16.79
CA SER A 47 -6.06 -10.40 17.24
C SER A 47 -5.34 -11.36 16.29
N THR A 48 -6.01 -12.40 15.77
CA THR A 48 -5.46 -13.29 14.72
C THR A 48 -5.05 -12.53 13.47
N MET A 49 -5.91 -11.66 12.95
CA MET A 49 -5.62 -10.84 11.78
C MET A 49 -4.42 -9.91 12.01
N MET A 50 -4.38 -9.21 13.16
CA MET A 50 -3.27 -8.32 13.51
C MET A 50 -1.95 -9.08 13.68
N MET A 51 -1.99 -10.31 14.20
CA MET A 51 -0.82 -11.15 14.38
C MET A 51 -0.17 -11.54 13.05
N ILE A 52 -0.96 -12.03 12.09
CA ILE A 52 -0.45 -12.38 10.76
C ILE A 52 0.08 -11.14 10.05
N LEU A 53 -0.65 -10.02 10.12
CA LEU A 53 -0.24 -8.76 9.53
C LEU A 53 1.11 -8.29 10.10
N ALA A 54 1.29 -8.36 11.42
CA ALA A 54 2.54 -7.99 12.08
C ALA A 54 3.73 -8.80 11.57
N VAL A 55 3.58 -10.12 11.48
CA VAL A 55 4.64 -11.03 11.02
C VAL A 55 4.95 -10.79 9.55
N VAL A 56 3.93 -10.79 8.68
CA VAL A 56 4.11 -10.58 7.23
C VAL A 56 4.80 -9.24 6.97
N CYS A 57 4.35 -8.15 7.60
CA CYS A 57 5.00 -6.84 7.45
C CYS A 57 6.45 -6.83 7.92
N THR A 58 6.78 -7.54 8.99
CA THR A 58 8.18 -7.66 9.46
C THR A 58 9.06 -8.34 8.41
N TYR A 59 8.58 -9.42 7.81
CA TYR A 59 9.30 -10.12 6.75
C TYR A 59 9.37 -9.31 5.44
N CYS A 60 8.32 -8.57 5.09
CA CYS A 60 8.36 -7.62 3.96
C CYS A 60 9.42 -6.52 4.19
N ALA A 61 9.54 -5.97 5.40
CA ALA A 61 10.58 -5.01 5.75
C ALA A 61 11.99 -5.61 5.61
N LEU A 62 12.18 -6.88 5.97
CA LEU A 62 13.46 -7.59 5.83
C LEU A 62 13.78 -7.94 4.36
N ALA A 63 12.78 -8.42 3.62
CA ALA A 63 12.87 -8.67 2.19
C ALA A 63 13.25 -7.38 1.44
N TRP A 64 12.68 -6.25 1.86
CA TRP A 64 13.01 -4.94 1.35
C TRP A 64 14.48 -4.56 1.55
N GLN A 65 15.01 -4.72 2.77
CA GLN A 65 16.45 -4.55 3.02
C GLN A 65 17.31 -5.49 2.17
N SER A 66 16.80 -6.69 1.89
CA SER A 66 17.49 -7.67 1.03
C SER A 66 17.59 -7.19 -0.42
N ILE A 67 16.56 -6.52 -0.94
CA ILE A 67 16.56 -5.90 -2.28
C ILE A 67 17.51 -4.70 -2.29
N ARG A 68 17.51 -3.88 -1.24
CA ARG A 68 18.46 -2.76 -1.12
C ARG A 68 19.91 -3.23 -1.18
N MET A 69 20.25 -4.30 -0.46
CA MET A 69 21.61 -4.84 -0.50
C MET A 69 22.00 -5.28 -1.92
N GLN A 70 21.09 -5.94 -2.65
CA GLN A 70 21.29 -6.29 -4.08
C GLN A 70 21.41 -5.06 -4.99
N ALA A 71 20.73 -3.95 -4.65
CA ALA A 71 20.74 -2.71 -5.43
C ALA A 71 22.01 -1.86 -5.23
N THR A 72 22.77 -2.10 -4.15
CA THR A 72 23.93 -1.26 -3.79
C THR A 72 25.24 -2.02 -3.86
N GLU A 73 26.26 -1.44 -4.48
CA GLU A 73 27.63 -1.98 -4.50
C GLU A 73 28.31 -1.96 -3.12
N TRP A 74 27.68 -1.27 -2.15
CA TRP A 74 28.16 -1.14 -0.77
C TRP A 74 28.41 -2.49 -0.08
N GLN A 75 27.71 -3.55 -0.49
CA GLN A 75 27.96 -4.89 0.01
C GLN A 75 29.34 -5.46 -0.35
N CYS A 76 29.93 -5.02 -1.45
CA CYS A 76 31.28 -5.40 -1.86
C CYS A 76 32.34 -4.49 -1.22
N LEU A 77 31.99 -3.23 -0.95
CA LEU A 77 32.92 -2.20 -0.47
C LEU A 77 33.03 -2.15 1.06
N VAL A 78 31.94 -2.38 1.79
CA VAL A 78 31.90 -2.27 3.25
C VAL A 78 31.89 -3.65 3.88
N ALA A 79 33.00 -3.99 4.54
CA ALA A 79 33.13 -5.25 5.27
C ALA A 79 31.98 -5.46 6.26
N ASP A 80 31.44 -6.68 6.28
CA ASP A 80 30.36 -7.15 7.15
C ASP A 80 29.03 -6.36 7.07
N TYR A 81 28.85 -5.48 6.08
CA TYR A 81 27.60 -4.71 5.90
C TYR A 81 26.36 -5.61 5.86
N CYS A 82 26.34 -6.62 4.97
CA CYS A 82 25.20 -7.52 4.85
C CYS A 82 24.96 -8.34 6.12
N LYS A 83 26.03 -8.76 6.81
CA LYS A 83 25.89 -9.52 8.06
C LYS A 83 25.26 -8.65 9.15
N HIS A 84 25.67 -7.38 9.25
CA HIS A 84 25.17 -6.42 10.22
C HIS A 84 23.68 -6.11 10.02
N VAL A 85 23.28 -5.76 8.78
CA VAL A 85 21.87 -5.47 8.47
C VAL A 85 20.98 -6.71 8.66
N MET A 86 21.45 -7.89 8.25
CA MET A 86 20.69 -9.14 8.46
C MET A 86 20.60 -9.56 9.91
N PHE A 87 21.61 -9.25 10.73
CA PHE A 87 21.52 -9.47 12.16
C PHE A 87 20.44 -8.60 12.79
N GLN A 88 20.40 -7.30 12.47
CA GLN A 88 19.34 -6.39 12.94
C GLN A 88 17.94 -6.90 12.55
N GLY A 89 17.80 -7.35 11.30
CA GLY A 89 16.54 -7.91 10.81
C GLY A 89 16.06 -9.14 11.58
N LYS A 90 16.97 -10.06 11.88
CA LYS A 90 16.66 -11.23 12.72
C LYS A 90 16.26 -10.85 14.14
N VAL A 91 16.89 -9.81 14.70
CA VAL A 91 16.51 -9.28 16.02
C VAL A 91 15.08 -8.73 15.99
N PHE A 92 14.68 -8.00 14.94
CA PHE A 92 13.30 -7.52 14.81
C PHE A 92 12.29 -8.67 14.70
N ILE A 93 12.58 -9.69 13.89
CA ILE A 93 11.73 -10.89 13.80
C ILE A 93 11.60 -11.57 15.16
N ALA A 94 12.72 -11.75 15.87
CA ALA A 94 12.72 -12.39 17.18
C ALA A 94 11.91 -11.60 18.22
N LEU A 95 12.08 -10.27 18.25
CA LEU A 95 11.35 -9.40 19.18
C LEU A 95 9.83 -9.41 18.90
N ILE A 96 9.42 -9.27 17.64
CA ILE A 96 8.00 -9.25 17.28
C ILE A 96 7.36 -10.62 17.57
N ASN A 97 8.00 -11.72 17.20
CA ASN A 97 7.50 -13.05 17.53
C ASN A 97 7.45 -13.30 19.03
N LEU A 98 8.44 -12.82 19.80
CA LEU A 98 8.43 -12.95 21.26
C LEU A 98 7.25 -12.21 21.88
N ILE A 99 6.97 -10.98 21.44
CA ILE A 99 5.82 -10.21 21.91
C ILE A 99 4.50 -10.90 21.55
N LEU A 100 4.39 -11.43 20.32
CA LEU A 100 3.19 -12.16 19.89
C LEU A 100 3.02 -13.47 20.68
N LEU A 101 4.10 -14.20 20.96
CA LEU A 101 4.06 -15.38 21.83
C LEU A 101 3.63 -15.03 23.26
N CYS A 102 4.11 -13.91 23.82
CA CYS A 102 3.62 -13.40 25.10
C CYS A 102 2.13 -13.07 25.05
N SER A 103 1.63 -12.49 23.94
CA SER A 103 0.20 -12.24 23.77
C SER A 103 -0.62 -13.54 23.75
N ILE A 104 -0.12 -14.60 23.09
CA ILE A 104 -0.77 -15.92 23.09
C ILE A 104 -0.75 -16.54 24.50
N ALA A 105 0.34 -16.37 25.26
CA ALA A 105 0.42 -16.87 26.62
C ALA A 105 -0.59 -16.21 27.56
N LEU A 106 -0.94 -14.94 27.33
CA LEU A 106 -1.94 -14.20 28.10
C LEU A 106 -3.39 -14.57 27.73
N SER A 107 -3.63 -14.98 26.48
CA SER A 107 -4.93 -15.48 26.01
C SER A 107 -4.72 -16.73 25.15
N PRO A 108 -4.65 -17.92 25.78
CA PRO A 108 -4.26 -19.14 25.09
C PRO A 108 -5.35 -19.56 24.10
N SER A 109 -5.05 -19.43 22.81
CA SER A 109 -5.83 -20.06 21.75
C SER A 109 -4.91 -20.83 20.80
N LEU A 110 -5.29 -22.08 20.51
CA LEU A 110 -4.54 -22.95 19.59
C LEU A 110 -4.57 -22.40 18.16
N ASN A 111 -5.63 -21.68 17.81
CA ASN A 111 -5.76 -21.01 16.51
C ASN A 111 -4.69 -19.92 16.33
N ASN A 112 -4.43 -19.11 17.37
CA ASN A 112 -3.40 -18.07 17.32
C ASN A 112 -2.00 -18.67 17.08
N ILE A 113 -1.70 -19.83 17.67
CA ILE A 113 -0.43 -20.53 17.46
C ILE A 113 -0.30 -20.99 16.00
N ASN A 114 -1.35 -21.61 15.47
CA ASN A 114 -1.42 -22.03 14.07
C ASN A 114 -1.20 -20.85 13.11
N MET A 115 -1.89 -19.73 13.36
CA MET A 115 -1.77 -18.52 12.56
C MET A 115 -0.37 -17.92 12.63
N LEU A 116 0.25 -17.89 13.81
CA LEU A 116 1.61 -17.40 13.99
C LEU A 116 2.63 -18.23 13.19
N LEU A 117 2.51 -19.56 13.22
CA LEU A 117 3.39 -20.46 12.49
C LEU A 117 3.21 -20.31 10.97
N LEU A 118 1.97 -20.23 10.51
CA LEU A 118 1.65 -20.05 9.09
C LEU A 118 2.14 -18.70 8.57
N ALA A 119 1.97 -17.63 9.35
CA ALA A 119 2.49 -16.31 9.02
C ALA A 119 4.01 -16.31 8.91
N ASN A 120 4.70 -17.04 9.79
CA ASN A 120 6.15 -17.22 9.69
C ASN A 120 6.55 -18.01 8.44
N ILE A 121 5.82 -19.05 8.03
CA ILE A 121 6.10 -19.77 6.77
C ILE A 121 5.98 -18.82 5.59
N LEU A 122 4.87 -18.07 5.51
CA LEU A 122 4.63 -17.12 4.45
C LEU A 122 5.74 -16.06 4.40
N GLY A 123 6.00 -15.39 5.52
CA GLY A 123 7.01 -14.34 5.61
C GLY A 123 8.42 -14.83 5.32
N LEU A 124 8.81 -15.99 5.85
CA LEU A 124 10.11 -16.61 5.60
C LEU A 124 10.28 -16.96 4.13
N SER A 125 9.23 -17.47 3.48
CA SER A 125 9.21 -17.76 2.03
C SER A 125 9.44 -16.50 1.20
N ILE A 126 8.74 -15.40 1.52
CA ILE A 126 8.92 -14.10 0.86
C ILE A 126 10.37 -13.64 0.99
N TRP A 127 10.93 -13.67 2.21
CA TRP A 127 12.30 -13.24 2.44
C TRP A 127 13.31 -14.10 1.66
N PHE A 128 13.15 -15.42 1.64
CA PHE A 128 14.04 -16.32 0.92
C PHE A 128 13.98 -16.18 -0.60
N ILE A 129 12.81 -15.87 -1.17
CA ILE A 129 12.69 -15.57 -2.60
C ILE A 129 13.35 -14.21 -2.89
N CYS A 130 13.03 -13.18 -2.10
CA CYS A 130 13.43 -11.80 -2.37
C CYS A 130 14.92 -11.50 -2.11
N ARG A 131 15.62 -12.34 -1.33
CA ARG A 131 17.07 -12.22 -1.15
C ARG A 131 17.89 -12.64 -2.38
N VAL A 132 17.26 -13.32 -3.34
CA VAL A 132 17.87 -13.82 -4.58
C VAL A 132 17.30 -13.10 -5.80
N THR A 133 16.00 -12.84 -5.81
CA THR A 133 15.32 -12.18 -6.94
C THR A 133 14.49 -11.00 -6.46
N SER A 134 14.81 -9.80 -6.94
CA SER A 134 14.07 -8.57 -6.58
C SER A 134 12.73 -8.44 -7.31
N HIS A 135 12.60 -9.02 -8.51
CA HIS A 135 11.42 -8.87 -9.38
C HIS A 135 10.14 -9.46 -8.78
N LEU A 136 10.23 -10.51 -7.97
CA LEU A 136 9.07 -11.21 -7.42
C LEU A 136 8.48 -10.55 -6.16
N PHE A 137 9.14 -9.54 -5.61
CA PHE A 137 8.77 -8.93 -4.33
C PHE A 137 7.32 -8.44 -4.29
N THR A 138 6.86 -7.70 -5.31
CA THR A 138 5.50 -7.15 -5.35
C THR A 138 4.44 -8.24 -5.41
N THR A 139 4.68 -9.29 -6.21
CA THR A 139 3.78 -10.44 -6.34
C THR A 139 3.72 -11.24 -5.05
N CYS A 140 4.87 -11.48 -4.42
CA CYS A 140 4.97 -12.15 -3.13
C CYS A 140 4.23 -11.37 -2.03
N CYS A 141 4.37 -10.04 -1.98
CA CYS A 141 3.63 -9.20 -1.04
C CYS A 141 2.12 -9.30 -1.29
N TYR A 142 1.66 -9.22 -2.54
CA TYR A 142 0.24 -9.38 -2.87
C TYR A 142 -0.33 -10.70 -2.37
N LEU A 143 0.34 -11.81 -2.68
CA LEU A 143 -0.10 -13.13 -2.26
C LEU A 143 -0.13 -13.21 -0.73
N ALA A 144 0.90 -12.71 -0.06
CA ALA A 144 0.99 -12.74 1.39
C ALA A 144 -0.08 -11.91 2.09
N PHE A 145 -0.36 -10.68 1.63
CA PHE A 145 -1.44 -9.86 2.18
C PHE A 145 -2.82 -10.44 1.86
N THR A 146 -3.00 -11.00 0.66
CA THR A 146 -4.24 -11.70 0.31
C THR A 146 -4.47 -12.90 1.23
N PHE A 147 -3.45 -13.73 1.46
CA PHE A 147 -3.52 -14.83 2.40
C PHE A 147 -3.73 -14.37 3.84
N ALA A 148 -3.11 -13.26 4.25
CA ALA A 148 -3.28 -12.69 5.58
C ALA A 148 -4.72 -12.24 5.87
N ILE A 149 -5.49 -11.92 4.83
CA ILE A 149 -6.92 -11.58 4.94
C ILE A 149 -7.77 -12.85 4.83
N ILE A 150 -7.59 -13.65 3.78
CA ILE A 150 -8.45 -14.81 3.50
C ILE A 150 -8.39 -15.85 4.63
N ILE A 151 -7.20 -16.12 5.17
CA ILE A 151 -7.03 -17.24 6.09
C ILE A 151 -7.79 -17.00 7.41
N PRO A 152 -7.64 -15.84 8.09
CA PRO A 152 -8.44 -15.53 9.27
C PRO A 152 -9.93 -15.39 9.01
N THR A 153 -10.34 -14.92 7.83
CA THR A 153 -11.77 -14.64 7.56
C THR A 153 -12.55 -15.89 7.18
N PHE A 154 -11.93 -16.85 6.47
CA PHE A 154 -12.63 -18.04 5.98
C PHE A 154 -12.37 -19.30 6.81
N PHE A 155 -11.31 -19.33 7.62
CA PHE A 155 -10.98 -20.48 8.45
C PHE A 155 -11.03 -20.10 9.93
N GLU A 156 -12.22 -20.23 10.52
CA GLU A 156 -12.43 -19.96 11.97
C GLU A 156 -11.54 -20.86 12.84
N HIS A 157 -11.33 -22.12 12.42
CA HIS A 157 -10.50 -23.08 13.12
C HIS A 157 -9.54 -23.78 12.16
N LEU A 158 -8.24 -23.49 12.29
CA LEU A 158 -7.22 -24.27 11.62
C LEU A 158 -7.01 -25.61 12.32
N PRO A 159 -6.86 -26.72 11.58
CA PRO A 159 -6.74 -28.04 12.17
C PRO A 159 -5.43 -28.19 12.97
N LEU A 160 -5.47 -28.97 14.05
CA LEU A 160 -4.34 -29.12 14.98
C LEU A 160 -3.10 -29.80 14.37
N TRP A 161 -3.29 -30.66 13.37
CA TRP A 161 -2.19 -31.30 12.66
C TRP A 161 -1.34 -30.32 11.84
N LEU A 162 -1.84 -29.10 11.60
CA LEU A 162 -1.09 -28.06 10.90
C LEU A 162 0.10 -27.54 11.73
N ILE A 163 0.07 -27.67 13.06
CA ILE A 163 1.17 -27.27 13.96
C ILE A 163 2.46 -28.07 13.67
N PRO A 164 2.48 -29.42 13.78
CA PRO A 164 3.69 -30.18 13.48
C PRO A 164 4.10 -30.08 12.01
N CYS A 165 3.14 -30.01 11.07
CA CYS A 165 3.44 -29.81 9.65
C CYS A 165 4.10 -28.46 9.37
N SER A 166 3.62 -27.38 9.99
CA SER A 166 4.19 -26.04 9.80
C SER A 166 5.60 -25.94 10.39
N LEU A 167 5.85 -26.56 11.55
CA LEU A 167 7.21 -26.67 12.12
C LEU A 167 8.17 -27.45 11.21
N LEU A 168 7.72 -28.56 10.63
CA LEU A 168 8.49 -29.31 9.64
C LEU A 168 8.81 -28.45 8.41
N VAL A 169 7.82 -27.76 7.84
CA VAL A 169 8.02 -26.87 6.69
C VAL A 169 8.99 -25.74 7.01
N LEU A 170 8.87 -25.08 8.16
CA LEU A 170 9.81 -24.04 8.61
C LEU A 170 11.24 -24.60 8.69
N SER A 171 11.41 -25.78 9.29
CA SER A 171 12.72 -26.42 9.40
C SER A 171 13.31 -26.76 8.04
N LEU A 172 12.50 -27.27 7.11
CA LEU A 172 12.90 -27.59 5.74
C LEU A 172 13.33 -26.34 4.97
N ILE A 173 12.57 -25.24 5.07
CA ILE A 173 12.93 -23.97 4.42
C ILE A 173 14.28 -23.46 4.97
N LEU A 174 14.49 -23.53 6.28
CA LEU A 174 15.76 -23.12 6.92
C LEU A 174 16.95 -24.01 6.52
N LEU A 175 16.74 -25.32 6.34
CA LEU A 175 17.76 -26.25 5.88
C LEU A 175 18.09 -26.03 4.39
N CYS A 176 17.09 -25.72 3.57
CA CYS A 176 17.24 -25.45 2.15
C CYS A 176 17.77 -24.03 1.83
N LYS A 177 18.02 -23.19 2.84
CA LYS A 177 18.45 -21.79 2.67
C LYS A 177 19.67 -21.59 1.76
N ASN A 178 20.56 -22.57 1.69
CA ASN A 178 21.82 -22.52 0.92
C ASN A 178 21.64 -23.03 -0.52
N LYS A 179 20.52 -23.69 -0.84
CA LYS A 179 20.23 -24.25 -2.16
C LYS A 179 19.46 -23.30 -3.08
N LEU A 180 18.92 -22.21 -2.53
CA LEU A 180 18.06 -21.26 -3.24
C LEU A 180 18.81 -20.24 -4.11
N GLY A 181 20.13 -20.38 -4.24
CA GLY A 181 20.99 -19.50 -5.04
C GLY A 181 21.91 -18.64 -4.18
N MET A 182 22.70 -17.80 -4.86
CA MET A 182 23.67 -16.93 -4.22
C MET A 182 22.98 -15.66 -3.72
N PRO A 183 22.92 -15.43 -2.40
CA PRO A 183 22.18 -14.31 -1.85
C PRO A 183 22.98 -13.01 -1.94
N TYR A 184 22.28 -11.88 -2.08
CA TYR A 184 22.88 -10.55 -2.03
C TYR A 184 23.97 -10.33 -3.09
N ILE A 185 23.75 -10.83 -4.30
CA ILE A 185 24.59 -10.44 -5.45
C ILE A 185 24.12 -9.08 -5.96
N TRP A 186 25.06 -8.24 -6.37
CA TRP A 186 24.71 -6.96 -6.99
C TRP A 186 24.05 -7.21 -8.35
N GLN A 187 22.87 -6.63 -8.55
CA GLN A 187 22.11 -6.78 -9.79
C GLN A 187 21.58 -5.42 -10.23
N ALA A 188 21.79 -5.08 -11.50
CA ALA A 188 21.26 -3.84 -12.09
C ALA A 188 19.72 -3.79 -11.99
N ASP A 189 19.05 -4.93 -12.18
CA ASP A 189 17.60 -5.04 -12.07
C ASP A 189 17.10 -4.74 -10.66
N ALA A 190 17.84 -5.14 -9.62
CA ALA A 190 17.49 -4.82 -8.24
C ALA A 190 17.57 -3.31 -7.96
N LEU A 191 18.51 -2.59 -8.59
CA LEU A 191 18.60 -1.13 -8.50
C LEU A 191 17.41 -0.46 -9.19
N ILE A 192 17.01 -0.95 -10.37
CA ILE A 192 15.82 -0.46 -11.08
C ILE A 192 14.57 -0.67 -10.22
N ASN A 193 14.36 -1.89 -9.73
CA ASN A 193 13.22 -2.25 -8.88
C ASN A 193 13.21 -1.45 -7.58
N TYR A 194 14.38 -1.25 -6.97
CA TYR A 194 14.51 -0.48 -5.73
C TYR A 194 14.10 0.98 -5.94
N ARG A 195 14.62 1.63 -6.99
CA ARG A 195 14.28 3.01 -7.34
C ARG A 195 12.82 3.15 -7.76
N GLN A 196 12.31 2.25 -8.59
CA GLN A 196 10.94 2.29 -9.06
C GLN A 196 9.96 2.19 -7.90
N GLY A 197 10.16 1.26 -6.96
CA GLY A 197 9.23 1.14 -5.85
C GLY A 197 9.34 2.26 -4.81
N LEU A 198 10.52 2.87 -4.61
CA LEU A 198 10.64 4.08 -3.77
C LEU A 198 9.81 5.23 -4.36
N GLN A 199 9.84 5.37 -5.69
CA GLN A 199 9.12 6.40 -6.42
C GLN A 199 7.62 6.12 -6.54
N SER A 200 7.21 4.86 -6.66
CA SER A 200 5.78 4.48 -6.73
C SER A 200 5.12 4.37 -5.36
N GLY A 201 5.82 4.68 -4.26
CA GLY A 201 5.28 4.54 -2.91
C GLY A 201 4.92 3.10 -2.57
N TRP A 202 5.62 2.15 -3.16
CA TRP A 202 5.41 0.71 -2.94
C TRP A 202 4.02 0.22 -3.30
N SER A 203 3.30 0.89 -4.20
CA SER A 203 2.10 0.26 -4.75
C SER A 203 2.55 -1.04 -5.40
N PRO A 204 2.07 -2.18 -4.88
CA PRO A 204 2.40 -3.45 -5.47
C PRO A 204 1.66 -3.40 -6.80
N VAL A 205 2.35 -3.20 -7.91
CA VAL A 205 1.76 -3.39 -9.23
C VAL A 205 2.75 -4.29 -9.91
N PRO A 206 2.36 -5.52 -10.32
CA PRO A 206 3.31 -6.42 -10.93
C PRO A 206 3.88 -5.76 -12.19
N SER A 207 5.20 -5.69 -12.28
CA SER A 207 5.90 -5.22 -13.46
C SER A 207 5.43 -6.03 -14.68
N GLY A 208 4.94 -5.34 -15.71
CA GLY A 208 4.47 -5.96 -16.95
C GLY A 208 3.00 -6.41 -16.98
N LEU A 209 2.28 -6.42 -15.86
CA LEU A 209 0.84 -6.76 -15.89
C LEU A 209 0.08 -5.64 -16.62
N LEU A 210 -0.46 -5.93 -17.80
CA LEU A 210 -1.26 -5.00 -18.62
C LEU A 210 -0.51 -3.74 -19.11
N SER A 211 0.83 -3.78 -19.18
CA SER A 211 1.66 -2.62 -19.59
C SER A 211 1.27 -2.03 -20.95
N ASN A 212 0.78 -2.85 -21.88
CA ASN A 212 0.38 -2.43 -23.23
C ASN A 212 -1.03 -1.80 -23.27
N TYR A 213 -1.90 -2.09 -22.30
CA TYR A 213 -3.31 -1.67 -22.31
C TYR A 213 -3.55 -0.30 -21.64
N GLY A 214 -2.51 0.33 -21.09
CA GLY A 214 -2.61 1.59 -20.35
C GLY A 214 -2.23 2.86 -21.12
N THR A 215 -1.79 2.75 -22.37
CA THR A 215 -1.18 3.88 -23.10
C THR A 215 -2.15 5.03 -23.36
N ALA A 216 -3.42 4.74 -23.67
CA ALA A 216 -4.46 5.77 -23.86
C ALA A 216 -4.78 6.52 -22.56
N ILE A 217 -4.92 5.79 -21.44
CA ILE A 217 -5.15 6.36 -20.11
C ILE A 217 -3.98 7.27 -19.71
N ASN A 218 -2.74 6.81 -19.94
CA ASN A 218 -1.55 7.60 -19.65
C ASN A 218 -1.48 8.89 -20.49
N LYS A 219 -1.88 8.85 -21.76
CA LYS A 219 -1.96 10.04 -22.61
C LYS A 219 -3.00 11.04 -22.11
N GLN A 220 -4.19 10.58 -21.71
CA GLN A 220 -5.25 11.46 -21.21
C GLN A 220 -4.92 12.12 -19.87
N LEU A 221 -4.18 11.41 -19.02
CA LEU A 221 -3.77 11.85 -17.69
C LEU A 221 -2.40 12.55 -17.67
N PHE A 222 -1.77 12.82 -18.80
CA PHE A 222 -0.54 13.59 -18.84
C PHE A 222 -0.80 15.04 -18.37
N PRO A 223 0.06 15.65 -17.51
CA PRO A 223 1.35 15.17 -17.02
C PRO A 223 1.33 14.34 -15.72
N LEU A 224 0.19 14.09 -15.08
CA LEU A 224 0.12 13.26 -13.86
C LEU A 224 0.70 11.85 -14.08
N SER A 225 0.39 11.24 -15.23
CA SER A 225 0.92 9.93 -15.64
C SER A 225 2.44 9.91 -15.80
N TYR A 226 3.09 11.06 -16.02
CA TYR A 226 4.55 11.14 -16.11
C TYR A 226 5.23 10.95 -14.75
N PHE A 227 4.64 11.52 -13.69
CA PHE A 227 5.17 11.38 -12.33
C PHE A 227 5.00 9.97 -11.79
N VAL A 228 3.89 9.32 -12.11
CA VAL A 228 3.60 7.97 -11.60
C VAL A 228 4.20 6.89 -12.52
N GLY A 229 4.18 7.10 -13.82
CA GLY A 229 4.55 6.12 -14.84
C GLY A 229 3.40 5.18 -15.20
N SER A 230 3.73 4.02 -15.77
CA SER A 230 2.75 3.00 -16.19
C SER A 230 1.90 2.45 -15.04
N SER A 231 2.40 2.55 -13.81
CA SER A 231 1.70 2.09 -12.60
C SER A 231 0.36 2.79 -12.40
N LEU A 232 0.18 4.05 -12.84
CA LEU A 232 -1.10 4.74 -12.73
C LEU A 232 -2.18 4.02 -13.55
N SER A 233 -1.88 3.77 -14.83
CA SER A 233 -2.81 3.07 -15.72
C SER A 233 -3.09 1.66 -15.25
N GLN A 234 -2.07 0.94 -14.78
CA GLN A 234 -2.23 -0.41 -14.25
C GLN A 234 -3.10 -0.40 -12.99
N TYR A 235 -2.92 0.59 -12.10
CA TYR A 235 -3.73 0.73 -10.89
C TYR A 235 -5.20 1.00 -11.23
N ILE A 236 -5.47 1.89 -12.19
CA ILE A 236 -6.83 2.17 -12.66
C ILE A 236 -7.48 0.89 -13.23
N ILE A 237 -6.76 0.12 -14.05
CA ILE A 237 -7.30 -1.12 -14.61
C ILE A 237 -7.55 -2.16 -13.50
N LEU A 238 -6.63 -2.29 -12.55
CA LEU A 238 -6.77 -3.18 -11.40
C LEU A 238 -7.97 -2.78 -10.53
N LEU A 239 -8.20 -1.48 -10.36
CA LEU A 239 -9.33 -0.94 -9.61
C LEU A 239 -10.66 -1.27 -10.32
N VAL A 240 -10.74 -1.13 -11.64
CA VAL A 240 -11.90 -1.59 -12.42
C VAL A 240 -12.13 -3.08 -12.23
N LEU A 241 -11.08 -3.90 -12.34
CA LEU A 241 -11.17 -5.35 -12.22
C LEU A 241 -11.63 -5.77 -10.82
N PHE A 242 -11.09 -5.18 -9.77
CA PHE A 242 -11.54 -5.43 -8.40
C PHE A 242 -12.96 -4.96 -8.16
N SER A 243 -13.37 -3.84 -8.76
CA SER A 243 -14.76 -3.38 -8.67
C SER A 243 -15.71 -4.39 -9.30
N ILE A 244 -15.37 -4.94 -10.47
CA ILE A 244 -16.18 -5.98 -11.14
C ILE A 244 -16.26 -7.24 -10.27
N ILE A 245 -15.12 -7.73 -9.76
CA ILE A 245 -15.11 -8.91 -8.89
C ILE A 245 -15.96 -8.67 -7.65
N ALA A 246 -15.82 -7.53 -7.00
CA ALA A 246 -16.56 -7.19 -5.79
C ALA A 246 -18.07 -7.09 -6.05
N ILE A 247 -18.48 -6.54 -7.21
CA ILE A 247 -19.87 -6.55 -7.67
C ILE A 247 -20.38 -7.99 -7.87
N VAL A 248 -19.60 -8.85 -8.53
CA VAL A 248 -19.97 -10.27 -8.74
C VAL A 248 -20.14 -11.00 -7.41
N ILE A 249 -19.21 -10.82 -6.47
CA ILE A 249 -19.32 -11.41 -5.12
C ILE A 249 -20.56 -10.86 -4.40
N ASN A 250 -20.86 -9.57 -4.56
CA ASN A 250 -22.04 -8.95 -3.96
C ASN A 250 -23.35 -9.61 -4.41
N PHE A 251 -23.45 -10.04 -5.67
CA PHE A 251 -24.63 -10.77 -6.16
C PHE A 251 -24.89 -12.07 -5.39
N PHE A 252 -23.87 -12.69 -4.80
CA PHE A 252 -24.01 -13.94 -4.05
C PHE A 252 -24.13 -13.74 -2.54
N TYR A 253 -23.43 -12.74 -1.98
CA TYR A 253 -23.27 -12.60 -0.53
C TYR A 253 -23.90 -11.33 0.07
N ASN A 254 -24.44 -10.42 -0.75
CA ASN A 254 -25.15 -9.21 -0.30
C ASN A 254 -24.31 -8.34 0.68
N ILE A 255 -23.10 -8.00 0.27
CA ILE A 255 -22.05 -7.29 1.03
C ILE A 255 -21.76 -5.88 0.48
N ALA A 256 -22.77 -5.15 -0.01
CA ALA A 256 -22.54 -3.94 -0.81
C ALA A 256 -21.80 -2.82 -0.06
N GLU A 257 -22.05 -2.67 1.23
CA GLU A 257 -21.35 -1.69 2.08
C GLU A 257 -19.86 -1.99 2.17
N HIS A 258 -19.48 -3.26 2.34
CA HIS A 258 -18.08 -3.68 2.37
C HIS A 258 -17.39 -3.48 1.01
N VAL A 259 -18.13 -3.68 -0.08
CA VAL A 259 -17.63 -3.44 -1.45
C VAL A 259 -17.34 -1.95 -1.66
N LEU A 260 -18.27 -1.06 -1.29
CA LEU A 260 -18.01 0.38 -1.38
C LEU A 260 -16.84 0.80 -0.50
N PHE A 261 -16.80 0.32 0.75
CA PHE A 261 -15.69 0.61 1.65
C PHE A 261 -14.33 0.18 1.06
N ALA A 262 -14.25 -1.04 0.52
CA ALA A 262 -13.02 -1.51 -0.15
C ALA A 262 -12.66 -0.64 -1.37
N LEU A 263 -13.64 -0.26 -2.19
CA LEU A 263 -13.44 0.60 -3.34
C LEU A 263 -12.89 1.96 -2.92
N THR A 264 -13.45 2.55 -1.86
CA THR A 264 -12.97 3.82 -1.33
C THR A 264 -11.53 3.77 -0.80
N LEU A 265 -11.12 2.68 -0.15
CA LEU A 265 -9.75 2.49 0.31
C LEU A 265 -8.78 2.36 -0.88
N MET A 266 -9.18 1.70 -1.95
CA MET A 266 -8.37 1.61 -3.17
C MET A 266 -8.23 2.98 -3.84
N LEU A 267 -9.26 3.83 -3.80
CA LEU A 267 -9.14 5.21 -4.28
C LEU A 267 -8.13 6.03 -3.46
N LEU A 268 -8.15 5.88 -2.14
CA LEU A 268 -7.15 6.52 -1.27
C LEU A 268 -5.74 6.12 -1.69
N ALA A 269 -5.51 4.83 -1.88
CA ALA A 269 -4.23 4.30 -2.30
C ALA A 269 -3.80 4.83 -3.70
N ALA A 270 -4.74 4.98 -4.64
CA ALA A 270 -4.44 5.59 -5.95
C ALA A 270 -3.97 7.05 -5.84
N VAL A 271 -4.69 7.83 -5.02
CA VAL A 271 -4.44 9.26 -4.85
C VAL A 271 -3.16 9.50 -4.06
N THR A 272 -2.91 8.73 -3.00
CA THR A 272 -1.66 8.81 -2.23
C THR A 272 -0.46 8.47 -3.09
N LEU A 273 -0.56 7.43 -3.93
CA LEU A 273 0.47 7.09 -4.90
C LEU A 273 0.77 8.24 -5.87
N CYS A 274 -0.27 8.92 -6.37
CA CYS A 274 -0.08 10.09 -7.24
C CYS A 274 0.67 11.22 -6.54
N GLN A 275 0.27 11.57 -5.30
CA GLN A 275 0.95 12.62 -4.53
C GLN A 275 2.37 12.23 -4.13
N TRP A 276 2.56 10.98 -3.75
CA TRP A 276 3.85 10.44 -3.35
C TRP A 276 4.85 10.50 -4.49
N ALA A 277 4.47 9.99 -5.67
CA ALA A 277 5.34 9.98 -6.83
C ALA A 277 5.69 11.40 -7.29
N LYS A 278 4.73 12.33 -7.22
CA LYS A 278 4.93 13.76 -7.49
C LYS A 278 5.93 14.39 -6.52
N ALA A 279 5.85 14.07 -5.22
CA ALA A 279 6.73 14.63 -4.19
C ALA A 279 8.16 14.08 -4.25
N GLN A 280 8.33 12.80 -4.62
CA GLN A 280 9.64 12.14 -4.68
C GLN A 280 10.44 12.48 -5.95
N ARG A 281 9.79 12.80 -7.06
CA ARG A 281 10.45 13.02 -8.36
C ARG A 281 10.71 14.50 -8.65
N SER A 282 11.64 15.12 -7.93
CA SER A 282 12.08 16.50 -8.20
C SER A 282 12.67 16.66 -9.62
N GLN A 283 13.50 15.71 -10.06
CA GLN A 283 14.08 15.71 -11.41
C GLN A 283 13.04 15.60 -12.53
N SER A 284 11.91 14.95 -12.26
CA SER A 284 10.80 14.88 -13.23
C SER A 284 10.14 16.24 -13.43
N TRP A 285 10.13 17.12 -12.42
CA TRP A 285 9.64 18.49 -12.62
C TRP A 285 10.52 19.27 -13.59
N GLU A 286 11.84 19.18 -13.43
CA GLU A 286 12.80 19.83 -14.31
C GLU A 286 12.65 19.33 -15.76
N LEU A 287 12.64 18.00 -15.94
CA LEU A 287 12.45 17.38 -17.26
C LEU A 287 11.10 17.72 -17.90
N LEU A 288 10.02 17.82 -17.11
CA LEU A 288 8.72 18.17 -17.67
C LEU A 288 8.67 19.62 -18.14
N THR A 289 9.42 20.52 -17.51
CA THR A 289 9.54 21.92 -17.96
C THR A 289 10.39 22.10 -19.21
N THR A 290 11.29 21.17 -19.51
CA THR A 290 12.14 21.22 -20.73
C THR A 290 11.46 20.59 -21.95
N LEU A 291 10.30 19.95 -21.78
CA LEU A 291 9.56 19.38 -22.91
C LEU A 291 9.08 20.48 -23.87
N PRO A 292 9.20 20.27 -25.20
CA PRO A 292 8.82 21.24 -26.24
C PRO A 292 7.28 21.35 -26.43
N ILE A 293 6.52 21.11 -25.36
CA ILE A 293 5.06 21.15 -25.31
C ILE A 293 4.59 22.35 -24.48
N TYR A 294 5.43 22.83 -23.56
CA TYR A 294 5.05 23.85 -22.59
C TYR A 294 5.90 25.12 -22.76
N ASN A 295 5.23 26.27 -22.80
CA ASN A 295 5.88 27.59 -22.92
C ASN A 295 6.46 28.11 -21.59
N GLY A 296 6.52 27.28 -20.54
CA GLY A 296 7.07 27.66 -19.23
C GLY A 296 6.51 26.86 -18.05
N SER A 297 7.08 27.09 -16.87
CA SER A 297 6.72 26.38 -15.62
C SER A 297 5.27 26.60 -15.20
N HIS A 298 4.70 27.78 -15.45
CA HIS A 298 3.29 28.05 -15.17
C HIS A 298 2.36 27.18 -16.02
N ALA A 299 2.64 27.01 -17.32
CA ALA A 299 1.82 26.20 -18.22
C ALA A 299 1.82 24.71 -17.78
N VAL A 300 2.97 24.21 -17.34
CA VAL A 300 3.12 22.88 -16.75
C VAL A 300 2.22 22.69 -15.52
N LYS A 301 2.26 23.63 -14.57
CA LYS A 301 1.48 23.50 -13.33
C LYS A 301 -0.03 23.57 -13.60
N VAL A 302 -0.47 24.38 -14.56
CA VAL A 302 -1.86 24.42 -15.05
C VAL A 302 -2.27 23.11 -15.70
N ALA A 303 -1.43 22.56 -16.57
CA ALA A 303 -1.67 21.25 -17.18
C ALA A 303 -1.80 20.14 -16.11
N LEU A 304 -0.96 20.18 -15.06
CA LEU A 304 -1.05 19.25 -13.95
C LEU A 304 -2.38 19.36 -13.20
N SER A 305 -2.81 20.58 -12.83
CA SER A 305 -4.12 20.78 -12.18
C SER A 305 -5.28 20.25 -13.03
N ASN A 306 -5.23 20.45 -14.35
CA ASN A 306 -6.23 19.92 -15.27
C ASN A 306 -6.19 18.38 -15.33
N SER A 307 -5.00 17.78 -15.31
CA SER A 307 -4.86 16.31 -15.26
C SER A 307 -5.37 15.71 -13.94
N ALA A 308 -5.17 16.39 -12.81
CA ALA A 308 -5.74 16.01 -11.53
C ALA A 308 -7.27 16.05 -11.55
N LEU A 309 -7.86 17.09 -12.14
CA LEU A 309 -9.32 17.20 -12.31
C LEU A 309 -9.87 16.07 -13.20
N LYS A 310 -9.21 15.78 -14.33
CA LYS A 310 -9.59 14.65 -15.21
C LYS A 310 -9.53 13.32 -14.46
N PHE A 311 -8.49 13.10 -13.66
CA PHE A 311 -8.34 11.90 -12.84
C PHE A 311 -9.45 11.78 -11.79
N SER A 312 -9.77 12.87 -11.08
CA SER A 312 -10.88 12.92 -10.13
C SER A 312 -12.23 12.60 -10.79
N LEU A 313 -12.50 13.15 -11.98
CA LEU A 313 -13.72 12.84 -12.73
C LEU A 313 -13.77 11.37 -13.17
N LEU A 314 -12.65 10.82 -13.66
CA LEU A 314 -12.56 9.42 -14.05
C LEU A 314 -12.86 8.49 -12.86
N ILE A 315 -12.33 8.80 -11.68
CA ILE A 315 -12.67 8.11 -10.43
C ILE A 315 -14.15 8.24 -10.11
N GLY A 316 -14.72 9.45 -10.19
CA GLY A 316 -16.12 9.69 -9.90
C GLY A 316 -17.06 8.89 -10.81
N VAL A 317 -16.77 8.84 -12.11
CA VAL A 317 -17.53 8.03 -13.07
C VAL A 317 -17.43 6.54 -12.72
N LEU A 318 -16.25 6.05 -12.39
CA LEU A 318 -16.06 4.65 -12.00
C LEU A 318 -16.86 4.32 -10.73
N CYS A 319 -16.79 5.18 -9.71
CA CYS A 319 -17.55 5.03 -8.46
C CYS A 319 -19.06 5.04 -8.69
N PHE A 320 -19.52 5.95 -9.54
CA PHE A 320 -20.92 6.06 -9.93
C PHE A 320 -21.39 4.78 -10.60
N VAL A 321 -20.68 4.30 -11.62
CA VAL A 321 -21.02 3.05 -12.32
C VAL A 321 -21.03 1.87 -11.36
N SER A 322 -20.01 1.72 -10.51
CA SER A 322 -19.96 0.61 -9.54
C SER A 322 -21.12 0.66 -8.54
N ALA A 323 -21.42 1.84 -7.99
CA ALA A 323 -22.49 2.00 -7.02
C ALA A 323 -23.88 1.88 -7.66
N SER A 324 -24.06 2.32 -8.90
CA SER A 324 -25.31 2.12 -9.67
C SER A 324 -25.57 0.65 -9.98
N ILE A 325 -24.53 -0.16 -10.20
CA ILE A 325 -24.73 -1.60 -10.39
C ILE A 325 -25.08 -2.26 -9.05
N LEU A 326 -24.45 -1.85 -7.95
CA LEU A 326 -24.80 -2.34 -6.61
C LEU A 326 -26.23 -1.95 -6.18
N LEU A 327 -26.74 -0.80 -6.65
CA LEU A 327 -28.13 -0.38 -6.48
C LEU A 327 -29.14 -1.41 -7.02
N LEU A 328 -28.82 -2.08 -8.14
CA LEU A 328 -29.70 -3.09 -8.72
C LEU A 328 -29.86 -4.31 -7.80
N THR A 329 -28.86 -4.57 -6.95
CA THR A 329 -28.88 -5.67 -5.98
C THR A 329 -29.46 -5.28 -4.61
N HIS A 330 -29.28 -4.03 -4.18
CA HIS A 330 -29.81 -3.52 -2.91
C HIS A 330 -30.87 -2.44 -3.12
N GLN A 331 -32.14 -2.83 -3.04
CA GLN A 331 -33.29 -1.92 -3.21
C GLN A 331 -33.42 -0.81 -2.16
N GLN A 332 -32.65 -0.86 -1.06
CA GLN A 332 -32.67 0.17 -0.03
C GLN A 332 -31.94 1.45 -0.43
N TRP A 333 -31.07 1.38 -1.44
CA TRP A 333 -30.32 2.55 -1.88
C TRP A 333 -31.15 3.33 -2.89
N GLN A 334 -31.05 4.64 -2.85
CA GLN A 334 -31.63 5.52 -3.86
C GLN A 334 -30.53 6.02 -4.81
N LEU A 335 -30.93 6.37 -6.03
CA LEU A 335 -30.02 6.95 -7.04
C LEU A 335 -29.31 8.22 -6.51
N LEU A 336 -29.98 8.96 -5.63
CA LEU A 336 -29.48 10.19 -5.03
C LEU A 336 -28.29 9.91 -4.11
N ASN A 337 -28.33 8.81 -3.34
CA ASN A 337 -27.21 8.35 -2.51
C ASN A 337 -26.02 7.92 -3.38
N VAL A 338 -26.27 7.22 -4.49
CA VAL A 338 -25.23 6.82 -5.45
C VAL A 338 -24.53 8.05 -6.07
N ALA A 339 -25.30 9.06 -6.46
CA ALA A 339 -24.75 10.32 -6.97
C ALA A 339 -23.94 11.06 -5.90
N SER A 340 -24.45 11.14 -4.68
CA SER A 340 -23.75 11.79 -3.56
C SER A 340 -22.41 11.09 -3.23
N TYR A 341 -22.38 9.77 -3.28
CA TYR A 341 -21.17 8.95 -3.09
C TYR A 341 -20.12 9.27 -4.15
N ALA A 342 -20.49 9.26 -5.42
CA ALA A 342 -19.56 9.56 -6.52
C ALA A 342 -18.98 10.97 -6.42
N ILE A 343 -19.79 11.98 -6.07
CA ILE A 343 -19.32 13.36 -5.90
C ILE A 343 -18.44 13.49 -4.66
N ALA A 344 -18.74 12.77 -3.58
CA ALA A 344 -17.88 12.74 -2.40
C ALA A 344 -16.51 12.12 -2.70
N CYS A 345 -16.43 11.06 -3.52
CA CYS A 345 -15.16 10.51 -3.99
C CYS A 345 -14.38 11.52 -4.86
N ILE A 346 -15.06 12.27 -5.73
CA ILE A 346 -14.45 13.38 -6.49
C ILE A 346 -13.87 14.41 -5.52
N ALA A 347 -14.65 14.85 -4.54
CA ALA A 347 -14.22 15.82 -3.54
C ALA A 347 -12.99 15.30 -2.75
N ALA A 348 -13.01 14.05 -2.28
CA ALA A 348 -11.92 13.42 -1.54
C ALA A 348 -10.60 13.35 -2.33
N THR A 349 -10.70 13.09 -3.63
CA THR A 349 -9.52 13.10 -4.50
C THR A 349 -9.00 14.53 -4.67
N LEU A 350 -9.88 15.50 -4.91
CA LEU A 350 -9.50 16.91 -5.07
C LEU A 350 -8.92 17.51 -3.78
N THR A 351 -9.47 17.22 -2.60
CA THR A 351 -8.88 17.65 -1.32
C THR A 351 -7.45 17.16 -1.19
N SER A 352 -7.21 15.91 -1.55
CA SER A 352 -5.88 15.30 -1.50
C SER A 352 -4.90 15.96 -2.46
N PHE A 353 -5.34 16.36 -3.66
CA PHE A 353 -4.52 17.15 -4.59
C PHE A 353 -4.24 18.57 -4.07
N VAL A 354 -5.25 19.25 -3.52
CA VAL A 354 -5.11 20.58 -2.91
C VAL A 354 -4.08 20.55 -1.78
N LEU A 355 -4.20 19.59 -0.86
CA LEU A 355 -3.24 19.40 0.24
C LEU A 355 -1.85 19.05 -0.31
N GLY A 356 -1.76 18.15 -1.28
CA GLY A 356 -0.51 17.77 -1.93
C GLY A 356 0.16 18.87 -2.75
N ASN A 357 -0.55 19.94 -3.10
CA ASN A 357 0.04 21.10 -3.76
C ASN A 357 0.63 22.09 -2.74
N VAL A 358 0.06 22.16 -1.54
CA VAL A 358 0.49 23.08 -0.48
C VAL A 358 1.63 22.48 0.36
N PHE A 359 1.52 21.22 0.74
CA PHE A 359 2.46 20.57 1.65
C PHE A 359 3.53 19.79 0.88
N LYS A 360 4.79 20.25 1.00
CA LYS A 360 5.96 19.61 0.37
C LYS A 360 6.64 18.56 1.26
N ASN A 361 6.43 18.63 2.58
CA ASN A 361 6.98 17.65 3.50
C ASN A 361 6.15 16.35 3.44
N ILE A 362 6.79 15.28 2.98
CA ILE A 362 6.18 13.98 2.72
C ILE A 362 5.54 13.37 3.98
N ASN A 363 6.16 13.58 5.15
CA ASN A 363 5.64 13.06 6.42
C ASN A 363 4.37 13.79 6.86
N VAL A 364 4.29 15.10 6.63
CA VAL A 364 3.10 15.89 6.94
C VAL A 364 2.00 15.59 5.92
N LEU A 365 2.39 15.46 4.66
CA LEU A 365 1.48 15.13 3.57
C LEU A 365 0.81 13.76 3.78
N SER A 366 1.55 12.73 4.19
CA SER A 366 0.97 11.40 4.41
C SER A 366 -0.09 11.40 5.51
N VAL A 367 0.17 12.08 6.64
CA VAL A 367 -0.80 12.23 7.74
C VAL A 367 -2.04 12.98 7.28
N LEU A 368 -1.85 14.10 6.58
CA LEU A 368 -2.96 14.91 6.07
C LEU A 368 -3.78 14.17 5.01
N LEU A 369 -3.16 13.36 4.16
CA LEU A 369 -3.87 12.51 3.19
C LEU A 369 -4.72 11.47 3.91
N CYS A 370 -4.17 10.77 4.91
CA CYS A 370 -4.93 9.82 5.72
C CYS A 370 -6.11 10.48 6.45
N LEU A 371 -5.89 11.64 7.09
CA LEU A 371 -6.95 12.37 7.77
C LEU A 371 -8.02 12.89 6.80
N SER A 372 -7.61 13.49 5.69
CA SER A 372 -8.55 14.04 4.69
C SER A 372 -9.40 12.93 4.08
N CYS A 373 -8.81 11.76 3.82
CA CYS A 373 -9.54 10.63 3.33
C CYS A 373 -10.45 10.02 4.40
N GLY A 374 -9.97 9.86 5.63
CA GLY A 374 -10.79 9.36 6.74
C GLY A 374 -12.01 10.25 7.00
N VAL A 375 -11.83 11.58 6.96
CA VAL A 375 -12.94 12.54 7.05
C VAL A 375 -13.88 12.38 5.85
N SER A 376 -13.36 12.26 4.63
CA SER A 376 -14.21 12.06 3.46
C SER A 376 -15.01 10.76 3.50
N MET A 377 -14.44 9.67 4.01
CA MET A 377 -15.14 8.39 4.20
C MET A 377 -16.16 8.47 5.32
N GLY A 378 -15.84 9.16 6.41
CA GLY A 378 -16.80 9.47 7.48
C GLY A 378 -17.99 10.26 6.92
N THR A 379 -17.75 11.27 6.07
CA THR A 379 -18.84 12.02 5.44
C THR A 379 -19.67 11.16 4.50
N VAL A 380 -19.06 10.24 3.75
CA VAL A 380 -19.78 9.30 2.88
C VAL A 380 -20.69 8.37 3.68
N ASN A 381 -20.18 7.78 4.76
CA ASN A 381 -20.96 6.86 5.59
C ASN A 381 -22.14 7.56 6.26
N VAL A 382 -21.93 8.77 6.81
CA VAL A 382 -23.01 9.57 7.40
C VAL A 382 -24.10 9.88 6.36
N MET A 383 -23.72 10.10 5.10
CA MET A 383 -24.67 10.37 4.01
C MET A 383 -25.49 9.13 3.62
N ILE A 384 -24.87 7.96 3.60
CA ILE A 384 -25.56 6.68 3.35
C ILE A 384 -26.54 6.36 4.48
N GLU A 385 -26.15 6.57 5.74
CA GLU A 385 -26.99 6.23 6.90
C GLU A 385 -28.19 7.18 7.08
N HIS A 386 -28.04 8.48 6.80
CA HIS A 386 -29.04 9.48 7.18
C HIS A 386 -30.04 9.86 6.08
N GLY A 387 -30.14 9.11 4.99
CA GLY A 387 -31.24 9.19 4.02
C GLY A 387 -31.45 10.52 3.27
N ASP A 388 -32.23 10.43 2.20
CA ASP A 388 -32.24 11.35 1.06
C ASP A 388 -32.64 12.80 1.37
N SER A 389 -31.76 13.72 0.99
CA SER A 389 -32.18 15.10 0.75
C SER A 389 -31.40 15.69 -0.43
N ILE A 390 -32.11 16.34 -1.33
CA ILE A 390 -31.52 17.12 -2.43
C ILE A 390 -30.53 18.16 -1.88
N LEU A 391 -30.78 18.66 -0.67
CA LEU A 391 -29.92 19.60 0.03
C LEU A 391 -28.52 19.03 0.30
N LYS A 392 -28.39 17.76 0.70
CA LYS A 392 -27.08 17.09 0.88
C LYS A 392 -26.31 17.01 -0.44
N LEU A 393 -26.99 16.64 -1.53
CA LEU A 393 -26.39 16.58 -2.87
C LEU A 393 -25.91 17.97 -3.34
N LEU A 394 -26.69 19.00 -3.08
CA LEU A 394 -26.31 20.39 -3.37
C LEU A 394 -25.09 20.83 -2.55
N LEU A 395 -25.04 20.50 -1.25
CA LEU A 395 -23.88 20.83 -0.41
C LEU A 395 -22.61 20.12 -0.86
N ILE A 396 -22.69 18.82 -1.20
CA ILE A 396 -21.54 18.04 -1.64
C ILE A 396 -21.06 18.49 -3.03
N SER A 397 -21.99 18.81 -3.94
CA SER A 397 -21.63 19.36 -5.25
C SER A 397 -21.00 20.76 -5.15
N LEU A 398 -21.52 21.62 -4.26
CA LEU A 398 -20.89 22.90 -3.96
C LEU A 398 -19.49 22.71 -3.38
N TYR A 399 -19.32 21.79 -2.42
CA TYR A 399 -18.02 21.45 -1.85
C TYR A 399 -17.02 20.96 -2.92
N ALA A 400 -17.43 20.05 -3.80
CA ALA A 400 -16.59 19.56 -4.89
C ALA A 400 -16.22 20.69 -5.88
N SER A 401 -17.16 21.60 -6.17
CA SER A 401 -16.89 22.75 -7.05
C SER A 401 -15.88 23.74 -6.45
N VAL A 402 -16.00 24.03 -5.15
CA VAL A 402 -15.04 24.85 -4.40
C VAL A 402 -13.66 24.21 -4.44
N LEU A 403 -13.57 22.89 -4.27
CA LEU A 403 -12.29 22.17 -4.35
C LEU A 403 -11.68 22.16 -5.76
N ALA A 404 -12.51 22.08 -6.81
CA ALA A 404 -12.02 22.20 -8.18
C ALA A 404 -11.39 23.58 -8.44
N VAL A 405 -12.01 24.64 -7.90
CA VAL A 405 -11.48 26.00 -7.95
C VAL A 405 -10.21 26.13 -7.10
N LEU A 406 -10.19 25.59 -5.88
CA LEU A 406 -9.01 25.59 -5.00
C LEU A 406 -7.84 24.81 -5.60
N ASN A 407 -8.09 23.70 -6.28
CA ASN A 407 -7.04 22.95 -6.98
C ASN A 407 -6.33 23.83 -8.01
N ARG A 408 -7.09 24.67 -8.73
CA ARG A 408 -6.51 25.66 -9.66
C ARG A 408 -5.77 26.79 -8.94
N PHE A 409 -6.25 27.27 -7.80
CA PHE A 409 -5.55 28.32 -7.05
C PHE A 409 -4.27 27.83 -6.36
N THR A 410 -4.23 26.57 -5.92
CA THR A 410 -3.07 25.99 -5.24
C THR A 410 -1.91 25.65 -6.17
N ILE A 411 -2.09 25.75 -7.49
CA ILE A 411 -1.04 25.64 -8.50
C ILE A 411 0.19 26.49 -8.17
N LYS A 412 -0.02 27.68 -7.58
CA LYS A 412 1.09 28.58 -7.21
C LYS A 412 2.06 28.01 -6.18
N TYR A 413 1.62 27.00 -5.40
CA TYR A 413 2.41 26.38 -4.33
C TYR A 413 3.16 25.11 -4.78
N LEU A 414 2.83 24.55 -5.95
CA LEU A 414 3.66 23.55 -6.63
C LEU A 414 5.04 24.17 -6.89
#